data_AF-A0A9D5SCZ1-F1
#
_entry.id   AF-A0A9D5SCZ1-F1
#
_cell.length_a   1.000
_cell.length_b   1.000
_cell.length_c   1.000
_cell.angle_alpha   90.00
_cell.angle_beta   90.00
_cell.angle_gamma   90.00
#
_symmetry.space_group_name_H-M   'P 1'
#
loop_
_entity.id
_entity.type
_entity.pdbx_description
1 polymer ?
#
loop_
_entity_poly.entity_id
_entity_poly.type
_entity_poly.pdbx_seq_one_letter_code
_entity_poly.pdbx_strand_id
1 'polypeptide(L)'
;MSYSKKALFISIICIIYCLLYELFFIKKEAACEFIYALGVVCNCVALSIIASCIFYFITDYFPKKHQQETANQNIISNLEVLKKIGEKAFIDITGKSSLTKLEFSKVCNDVDLLQQPKNSQDDILFSKVNNWFEYFDCMHKAEKCQIAKIMEFESIIPVEVKLIFIELQKENSIFTDNSLYRKIYNEDINKRSIKAHINDIYSHLSSLVEITDLYNKTSKI
;
A
#
# COMPACT_ATOMS: atom_id res chain seq x y z
N MET A 1 11.11 21.12 -7.04
CA MET A 1 11.61 21.26 -5.65
C MET A 1 10.43 21.53 -4.74
N SER A 2 10.12 20.63 -3.78
CA SER A 2 8.95 20.73 -2.89
C SER A 2 8.95 22.05 -2.07
N TYR A 3 7.77 22.57 -1.75
CA TYR A 3 7.59 23.80 -0.96
C TYR A 3 8.35 23.73 0.38
N SER A 4 8.33 22.57 1.05
CA SER A 4 9.09 22.36 2.29
C SER A 4 10.61 22.51 2.10
N LYS A 5 11.16 22.05 0.97
CA LYS A 5 12.59 22.20 0.65
C LYS A 5 12.95 23.66 0.40
N LYS A 6 12.06 24.43 -0.25
CA LYS A 6 12.25 25.88 -0.45
C LYS A 6 12.18 26.64 0.88
N ALA A 7 11.19 26.34 1.72
CA ALA A 7 11.05 26.94 3.05
C ALA A 7 12.29 26.67 3.92
N LEU A 8 12.80 25.43 3.92
CA LEU A 8 14.02 25.07 4.63
C LEU A 8 15.24 25.86 4.12
N PHE A 9 15.43 25.93 2.81
CA PHE A 9 16.55 26.65 2.20
C PHE A 9 16.52 28.15 2.53
N ILE A 10 15.35 28.79 2.40
CA ILE A 10 15.16 30.20 2.74
C ILE A 10 15.43 30.43 4.24
N SER A 11 14.91 29.56 5.11
CA SER A 11 15.15 29.64 6.55
C SER A 11 16.64 29.54 6.89
N ILE A 12 17.39 28.67 6.23
CA ILE A 12 18.85 28.54 6.46
C ILE A 12 19.57 29.82 6.06
N ILE A 13 19.24 30.41 4.91
CA ILE A 13 19.83 31.68 4.47
C ILE A 13 19.54 32.80 5.48
N CYS A 14 18.28 32.90 5.95
CA CYS A 14 17.90 33.89 6.96
C CYS A 14 18.64 33.67 8.29
N ILE A 15 18.81 32.42 8.73
CA ILE A 15 19.58 32.10 9.95
C ILE A 15 21.04 32.54 9.80
N ILE A 16 21.68 32.20 8.67
CA ILE A 16 23.06 32.60 8.39
C ILE A 16 23.18 34.13 8.39
N TYR A 17 22.23 34.82 7.77
CA TYR A 17 22.18 36.28 7.77
C TYR A 17 22.04 36.87 9.18
N CYS A 18 21.08 36.39 9.98
CA CYS A 18 20.91 36.86 11.37
C CYS A 18 22.17 36.64 12.21
N LEU A 19 22.82 35.48 12.06
CA LEU A 19 24.08 35.19 12.75
C LEU A 19 25.20 36.15 12.32
N LEU A 20 25.35 36.40 11.02
CA LEU A 20 26.32 37.39 10.51
C LEU A 20 26.00 38.81 11.02
N TYR A 21 24.71 39.16 11.07
CA TYR A 21 24.25 40.45 11.56
C TYR A 21 24.61 40.69 13.03
N GLU A 22 24.21 39.77 13.90
CA GLU A 22 24.44 39.88 15.36
C GLU A 22 25.91 39.72 15.74
N LEU A 23 26.65 38.82 15.07
CA LEU A 23 28.03 38.52 15.45
C LEU A 23 29.04 39.51 14.87
N PHE A 24 28.77 40.06 13.68
CA PHE A 24 29.75 40.84 12.92
C PHE A 24 29.25 42.24 12.52
N PHE A 25 28.07 42.36 11.89
CA PHE A 25 27.66 43.66 11.32
C PHE A 25 27.33 44.71 12.37
N ILE A 26 26.69 44.33 13.49
CA ILE A 26 26.31 45.29 14.53
C ILE A 26 27.50 45.93 15.27
N LYS A 27 28.68 45.30 15.20
CA LYS A 27 29.92 45.76 15.87
C LYS A 27 30.71 46.77 15.05
N LYS A 28 30.35 47.00 13.78
CA LYS A 28 31.01 47.98 12.91
C LYS A 28 30.18 49.26 12.87
N GLU A 29 30.84 50.42 12.93
CA GLU A 29 30.18 51.69 12.68
C GLU A 29 29.58 51.71 11.28
N ALA A 30 28.31 52.10 11.18
CA ALA A 30 27.61 52.21 9.92
C ALA A 30 28.08 53.45 9.15
N ALA A 31 28.24 53.32 7.83
CA ALA A 31 28.67 54.43 6.98
C ALA A 31 27.65 55.59 6.91
N CYS A 32 26.37 55.31 7.17
CA CYS A 32 25.31 56.31 7.36
C CYS A 32 24.12 55.72 8.12
N GLU A 33 23.28 56.58 8.71
CA GLU A 33 22.07 56.17 9.46
C GLU A 33 21.09 55.33 8.61
N PHE A 34 21.01 55.60 7.31
CA PHE A 34 20.15 54.84 6.41
C PHE A 34 20.57 53.37 6.31
N ILE A 35 21.89 53.10 6.19
CA ILE A 35 22.41 51.73 6.11
C ILE A 35 22.17 50.99 7.42
N TYR A 36 22.31 51.68 8.55
CA TYR A 36 21.99 51.12 9.86
C TYR A 36 20.51 50.72 9.96
N ALA A 37 19.60 51.63 9.61
CA ALA A 37 18.16 51.37 9.63
C ALA A 37 17.77 50.21 8.70
N LEU A 38 18.36 50.14 7.50
CA LEU A 38 18.13 49.04 6.56
C LEU A 38 18.58 47.69 7.14
N GLY A 39 19.74 47.66 7.81
CA GLY A 39 20.24 46.45 8.48
C GLY A 39 19.28 45.95 9.56
N VAL A 40 18.77 46.85 10.40
CA VAL A 40 17.78 46.52 11.43
C VAL A 40 16.50 45.94 10.81
N VAL A 41 15.94 46.60 9.78
CA VAL A 41 14.73 46.13 9.09
C VAL A 41 14.95 44.75 8.47
N CYS A 42 16.06 44.56 7.76
CA CYS A 42 16.39 43.27 7.15
C CYS A 42 16.55 42.15 8.20
N ASN A 43 17.16 42.44 9.36
CA ASN A 43 17.26 41.47 10.46
C ASN A 43 15.87 41.12 11.02
N CYS A 44 15.00 42.10 11.25
CA CYS A 44 13.63 41.86 11.69
C CYS A 44 12.83 41.02 10.69
N VAL A 45 12.96 41.30 9.39
CA VAL A 45 12.32 40.53 8.33
C VAL A 45 12.86 39.10 8.30
N ALA A 46 14.18 38.91 8.38
CA ALA A 46 14.81 37.59 8.41
C ALA A 46 14.33 36.76 9.62
N LEU A 47 14.29 37.35 10.82
CA LEU A 47 13.75 36.70 12.02
C LEU A 47 12.27 36.33 11.86
N SER A 48 11.47 37.20 11.24
CA SER A 48 10.05 36.94 10.96
C SER A 48 9.88 35.76 9.97
N ILE A 49 10.73 35.67 8.95
CA ILE A 49 10.75 34.55 8.01
C ILE A 49 11.10 33.24 8.74
N ILE A 50 12.13 33.25 9.60
CA ILE A 50 12.52 32.09 10.40
C ILE A 50 11.35 31.62 11.27
N ALA A 51 10.71 32.55 12.00
CA ALA A 51 9.56 32.23 12.84
C ALA A 51 8.40 31.63 12.04
N SER A 52 8.08 32.21 10.87
CA SER A 52 7.06 31.69 9.96
C SER A 52 7.40 30.29 9.44
N CYS A 53 8.65 30.03 9.06
CA CYS A 53 9.10 28.71 8.65
C CYS A 53 8.99 27.69 9.79
N ILE A 54 9.40 28.03 11.01
CA ILE A 54 9.26 27.18 12.19
C ILE A 54 7.78 26.83 12.41
N PHE A 55 6.90 27.83 12.35
CA PHE A 55 5.47 27.62 12.52
C PHE A 55 4.91 26.69 11.44
N TYR A 56 5.23 26.93 10.16
CA TYR A 56 4.85 26.05 9.05
C TYR A 56 5.31 24.60 9.27
N PHE A 57 6.54 24.39 9.75
CA PHE A 57 7.05 23.05 9.99
C PHE A 57 6.28 22.34 11.10
N ILE A 58 6.00 23.04 12.21
CA ILE A 58 5.30 22.49 13.37
C ILE A 58 3.82 22.24 13.06
N THR A 59 3.12 23.18 12.43
CA THR A 59 1.67 23.12 12.29
C THR A 59 1.21 22.39 11.05
N ASP A 60 2.00 22.39 9.97
CA ASP A 60 1.57 21.85 8.69
C ASP A 60 2.43 20.65 8.27
N TYR A 61 3.75 20.84 8.16
CA TYR A 61 4.62 19.83 7.56
C TYR A 61 4.75 18.56 8.40
N PHE A 62 5.11 18.67 9.68
CA PHE A 62 5.29 17.48 10.53
C PHE A 62 3.97 16.71 10.73
N PRO A 63 2.82 17.35 11.03
CA PRO A 63 1.55 16.64 11.17
C PRO A 63 1.14 15.92 9.88
N LYS A 64 1.22 16.59 8.72
CA LYS A 64 0.90 15.96 7.43
C LYS A 64 1.84 14.80 7.11
N LYS A 65 3.13 14.97 7.36
CA LYS A 65 4.12 13.91 7.15
C LYS A 65 3.83 12.71 8.05
N HIS A 66 3.53 12.94 9.32
CA HIS A 66 3.17 11.87 10.26
C HIS A 66 1.90 11.14 9.82
N GLN A 67 0.84 11.86 9.43
CA GLN A 67 -0.39 11.27 8.91
C GLN A 67 -0.13 10.41 7.67
N GLN A 68 0.70 10.89 6.74
CA GLN A 68 1.07 10.14 5.55
C GLN A 68 1.88 8.88 5.89
N GLU A 69 2.79 8.94 6.86
CA GLU A 69 3.55 7.77 7.34
C GLU A 69 2.63 6.75 7.99
N THR A 70 1.70 7.18 8.85
CA THR A 70 0.69 6.30 9.47
C THR A 70 -0.22 5.66 8.42
N ALA A 71 -0.69 6.43 7.44
CA ALA A 71 -1.48 5.91 6.33
C ALA A 71 -0.70 4.85 5.54
N ASN A 72 0.56 5.13 5.19
CA ASN A 72 1.43 4.18 4.49
C ASN A 72 1.65 2.89 5.30
N GLN A 73 1.87 2.99 6.60
CA GLN A 73 2.02 1.82 7.48
C GLN A 73 0.73 0.98 7.50
N ASN A 74 -0.43 1.61 7.59
CA ASN A 74 -1.72 0.92 7.54
C ASN A 74 -1.93 0.23 6.18
N ILE A 75 -1.62 0.91 5.07
CA ILE A 75 -1.70 0.31 3.73
C ILE A 75 -0.79 -0.91 3.64
N ILE A 76 0.50 -0.78 4.01
CA ILE A 76 1.46 -1.89 3.96
C ILE A 76 0.99 -3.06 4.82
N SER A 77 0.53 -2.80 6.04
CA SER A 77 0.05 -3.86 6.93
C SER A 77 -1.14 -4.63 6.34
N ASN A 78 -2.11 -3.95 5.73
CA ASN A 78 -3.23 -4.62 5.09
C ASN A 78 -2.83 -5.33 3.77
N LEU A 79 -1.89 -4.78 3.00
CA LEU A 79 -1.32 -5.45 1.83
C LEU A 79 -0.57 -6.74 2.22
N GLU A 80 0.16 -6.73 3.34
CA GLU A 80 0.79 -7.94 3.87
C GLU A 80 -0.23 -9.02 4.27
N VAL A 81 -1.40 -8.62 4.76
CA VAL A 81 -2.49 -9.57 5.02
C VAL A 81 -3.00 -10.18 3.70
N LEU A 82 -3.21 -9.37 2.66
CA LEU A 82 -3.59 -9.88 1.33
C LEU A 82 -2.54 -10.84 0.76
N LYS A 83 -1.26 -10.50 0.88
CA LYS A 83 -0.14 -11.37 0.50
C LYS A 83 -0.19 -12.71 1.24
N LYS A 84 -0.39 -12.69 2.55
CA LYS A 84 -0.50 -13.92 3.37
C LYS A 84 -1.70 -14.78 2.96
N ILE A 85 -2.83 -14.19 2.60
CA ILE A 85 -3.98 -14.92 2.07
C ILE A 85 -3.57 -15.66 0.78
N GLY A 86 -2.89 -14.99 -0.15
CA GLY A 86 -2.40 -15.60 -1.40
C GLY A 86 -1.38 -16.73 -1.15
N GLU A 87 -0.37 -16.49 -0.31
CA GLU A 87 0.64 -17.50 0.06
C GLU A 87 0.00 -18.72 0.74
N LYS A 88 -0.96 -18.50 1.63
CA LYS A 88 -1.69 -19.57 2.31
C LYS A 88 -2.52 -20.39 1.32
N ALA A 89 -3.21 -19.75 0.38
CA ALA A 89 -3.94 -20.47 -0.67
C ALA A 89 -3.01 -21.30 -1.57
N PHE A 90 -1.80 -20.81 -1.89
CA PHE A 90 -0.79 -21.62 -2.57
C PHE A 90 -0.41 -22.87 -1.75
N ILE A 91 -0.16 -22.72 -0.45
CA ILE A 91 0.16 -23.84 0.45
C ILE A 91 -1.01 -24.81 0.56
N ASP A 92 -2.23 -24.30 0.64
CA ASP A 92 -3.40 -25.13 0.83
C ASP A 92 -3.67 -25.99 -0.41
N ILE A 93 -3.47 -25.42 -1.61
CA ILE A 93 -3.67 -26.12 -2.88
C ILE A 93 -2.49 -27.04 -3.22
N THR A 94 -1.25 -26.62 -2.95
CA THR A 94 -0.05 -27.26 -3.52
C THR A 94 0.95 -27.80 -2.49
N GLY A 95 0.79 -27.44 -1.22
CA GLY A 95 1.76 -27.72 -0.15
C GLY A 95 3.01 -26.83 -0.20
N LYS A 96 3.05 -25.81 -1.06
CA LYS A 96 4.20 -24.89 -1.23
C LYS A 96 3.73 -23.43 -1.20
N SER A 97 4.57 -22.52 -0.70
CA SER A 97 4.25 -21.09 -0.53
C SER A 97 4.25 -20.29 -1.84
N SER A 98 4.99 -20.72 -2.85
CA SER A 98 4.99 -20.12 -4.17
C SER A 98 5.47 -21.13 -5.22
N LEU A 99 4.92 -21.02 -6.43
CA LEU A 99 5.23 -21.87 -7.57
C LEU A 99 5.19 -21.07 -8.86
N THR A 100 5.96 -21.50 -9.85
CA THR A 100 5.75 -21.02 -11.23
C THR A 100 4.43 -21.58 -11.76
N LYS A 101 3.83 -20.90 -12.74
CA LYS A 101 2.57 -21.34 -13.38
C LYS A 101 2.63 -22.78 -13.89
N LEU A 102 3.77 -23.18 -14.46
CA LEU A 102 4.00 -24.53 -14.97
C LEU A 102 4.03 -25.57 -13.85
N GLU A 103 4.65 -25.26 -12.72
CA GLU A 103 4.69 -26.14 -11.56
C GLU A 103 3.31 -26.23 -10.89
N PHE A 104 2.62 -25.09 -10.75
CA PHE A 104 1.24 -25.03 -10.25
C PHE A 104 0.33 -25.94 -11.09
N SER A 105 0.48 -25.93 -12.42
CA SER A 105 -0.29 -26.79 -13.31
C SER A 105 -0.04 -28.28 -13.20
N LYS A 106 1.18 -28.67 -12.83
CA LYS A 106 1.49 -30.09 -12.65
C LYS A 106 0.87 -30.62 -11.36
N VAL A 107 0.87 -29.82 -10.29
CA VAL A 107 0.37 -30.21 -8.96
C VAL A 107 -1.16 -30.22 -8.91
N CYS A 108 -1.82 -29.29 -9.61
CA CYS A 108 -3.28 -29.14 -9.54
C CYS A 108 -4.09 -30.10 -10.43
N ASN A 109 -3.44 -31.06 -11.11
CA ASN A 109 -4.10 -31.92 -12.10
C ASN A 109 -5.29 -32.72 -11.52
N ASP A 110 -5.22 -33.11 -10.25
CA ASP A 110 -6.18 -34.04 -9.63
C ASP A 110 -7.00 -33.43 -8.47
N VAL A 111 -6.93 -32.11 -8.29
CA VAL A 111 -7.69 -31.45 -7.21
C VAL A 111 -9.12 -31.16 -7.67
N ASP A 112 -10.06 -31.92 -7.11
CA ASP A 112 -11.50 -31.71 -7.28
C ASP A 112 -11.99 -30.62 -6.32
N LEU A 113 -12.67 -29.62 -6.86
CA LEU A 113 -13.20 -28.47 -6.13
C LEU A 113 -14.28 -28.84 -5.11
N LEU A 114 -14.94 -30.00 -5.24
CA LEU A 114 -15.89 -30.51 -4.24
C LEU A 114 -15.22 -31.18 -3.04
N GLN A 115 -13.93 -31.50 -3.15
CA GLN A 115 -13.20 -32.05 -2.02
C GLN A 115 -12.89 -30.98 -0.98
N GLN A 116 -12.82 -31.41 0.27
CA GLN A 116 -12.39 -30.55 1.34
C GLN A 116 -10.89 -30.24 1.21
N PRO A 117 -10.47 -28.96 1.32
CA PRO A 117 -9.07 -28.60 1.40
C PRO A 117 -8.39 -29.25 2.61
N LYS A 118 -7.37 -30.07 2.37
CA LYS A 118 -6.72 -30.89 3.41
C LYS A 118 -5.87 -30.05 4.37
N ASN A 119 -5.22 -29.02 3.85
CA ASN A 119 -4.22 -28.22 4.58
C ASN A 119 -4.81 -26.97 5.26
N SER A 120 -6.11 -26.73 5.10
CA SER A 120 -6.79 -25.52 5.60
C SER A 120 -7.44 -25.71 6.98
N GLN A 121 -7.41 -26.91 7.55
CA GLN A 121 -8.16 -27.25 8.77
C GLN A 121 -7.61 -26.54 10.03
N ASP A 122 -6.33 -26.19 10.04
CA ASP A 122 -5.69 -25.52 11.18
C ASP A 122 -5.95 -24.00 11.23
N ASP A 123 -6.56 -23.42 10.18
CA ASP A 123 -6.84 -21.99 10.11
C ASP A 123 -8.26 -21.69 10.59
N ILE A 124 -8.41 -20.78 11.56
CA ILE A 124 -9.73 -20.38 12.09
C ILE A 124 -10.65 -19.88 10.98
N LEU A 125 -10.12 -19.16 9.98
CA LEU A 125 -10.90 -18.63 8.85
C LEU A 125 -11.44 -19.72 7.92
N PHE A 126 -10.72 -20.84 7.78
CA PHE A 126 -11.02 -21.88 6.80
C PHE A 126 -11.40 -23.23 7.45
N SER A 127 -11.35 -23.34 8.77
CA SER A 127 -11.60 -24.58 9.54
C SER A 127 -12.99 -25.21 9.33
N LYS A 128 -13.96 -24.43 8.85
CA LYS A 128 -15.36 -24.86 8.64
C LYS A 128 -15.74 -25.03 7.16
N VAL A 129 -14.80 -24.90 6.23
CA VAL A 129 -15.11 -25.02 4.80
C VAL A 129 -15.22 -26.49 4.41
N ASN A 130 -16.29 -26.84 3.69
CA ASN A 130 -16.56 -28.21 3.29
C ASN A 130 -15.96 -28.56 1.93
N ASN A 131 -15.66 -27.55 1.12
CA ASN A 131 -15.16 -27.69 -0.26
C ASN A 131 -14.38 -26.43 -0.68
N TRP A 132 -13.69 -26.50 -1.82
CA TRP A 132 -12.91 -25.38 -2.35
C TRP A 132 -13.74 -24.17 -2.73
N PHE A 133 -15.03 -24.31 -3.06
CA PHE A 133 -15.88 -23.15 -3.34
C PHE A 133 -16.17 -22.32 -2.11
N GLU A 134 -16.48 -22.98 -0.99
CA GLU A 134 -16.62 -22.31 0.30
C GLU A 134 -15.29 -21.69 0.74
N TYR A 135 -14.16 -22.35 0.46
CA TYR A 135 -12.83 -21.78 0.67
C TYR A 135 -12.65 -20.47 -0.11
N PHE A 136 -12.90 -20.48 -1.43
CA PHE A 136 -12.73 -19.29 -2.27
C PHE A 136 -13.72 -18.17 -1.92
N ASP A 137 -14.95 -18.47 -1.51
CA ASP A 137 -15.90 -17.47 -1.02
C ASP A 137 -15.43 -16.82 0.30
N CYS A 138 -14.92 -17.62 1.24
CA CYS A 138 -14.32 -17.10 2.48
C CYS A 138 -13.10 -16.22 2.19
N MET A 139 -12.23 -16.68 1.29
CA MET A 139 -11.05 -15.94 0.83
C MET A 139 -11.46 -14.59 0.21
N HIS A 140 -12.41 -14.59 -0.72
CA HIS A 140 -12.90 -13.37 -1.37
C HIS A 140 -13.51 -12.37 -0.38
N LYS A 141 -14.27 -12.85 0.61
CA LYS A 141 -14.81 -11.99 1.68
C LYS A 141 -13.71 -11.36 2.52
N ALA A 142 -12.67 -12.12 2.85
CA ALA A 142 -11.51 -11.61 3.57
C ALA A 142 -10.76 -10.56 2.75
N GLU A 143 -10.53 -10.82 1.45
CA GLU A 143 -9.91 -9.89 0.53
C GLU A 143 -10.70 -8.58 0.41
N LYS A 144 -12.01 -8.66 0.15
CA LYS A 144 -12.89 -7.48 0.09
C LYS A 144 -12.80 -6.62 1.35
N CYS A 145 -12.76 -7.25 2.53
CA CYS A 145 -12.62 -6.55 3.79
C CYS A 145 -11.28 -5.79 3.89
N GLN A 146 -10.16 -6.41 3.50
CA GLN A 146 -8.85 -5.73 3.54
C GLN A 146 -8.73 -4.65 2.46
N ILE A 147 -9.22 -4.91 1.24
CA ILE A 147 -9.20 -3.93 0.16
C ILE A 147 -10.03 -2.70 0.57
N ALA A 148 -11.20 -2.89 1.19
CA ALA A 148 -12.02 -1.77 1.67
C ALA A 148 -11.27 -0.86 2.66
N LYS A 149 -10.53 -1.45 3.62
CA LYS A 149 -9.69 -0.69 4.56
C LYS A 149 -8.55 0.06 3.87
N ILE A 150 -7.92 -0.56 2.87
CA ILE A 150 -6.85 0.08 2.11
C ILE A 150 -7.41 1.27 1.33
N MET A 151 -8.58 1.10 0.71
CA MET A 151 -9.24 2.12 -0.10
C MET A 151 -9.72 3.34 0.70
N GLU A 152 -9.75 3.30 2.04
CA GLU A 152 -9.91 4.51 2.86
C GLU A 152 -8.81 5.56 2.58
N PHE A 153 -7.64 5.11 2.10
CA PHE A 153 -6.50 5.95 1.73
C PHE A 153 -6.34 6.10 0.21
N GLU A 154 -7.44 6.05 -0.54
CA GLU A 154 -7.44 6.00 -2.01
C GLU A 154 -6.53 7.03 -2.69
N SER A 155 -6.42 8.24 -2.15
CA SER A 155 -5.62 9.34 -2.71
C SER A 155 -4.11 9.07 -2.72
N ILE A 156 -3.63 8.12 -1.93
CA ILE A 156 -2.20 7.80 -1.78
C ILE A 156 -1.84 6.51 -2.53
N ILE A 157 -2.84 5.68 -2.88
CA ILE A 157 -2.61 4.41 -3.54
C ILE A 157 -2.23 4.63 -5.02
N PRO A 158 -1.12 4.02 -5.50
CA PRO A 158 -0.76 4.03 -6.91
C PRO A 158 -1.84 3.39 -7.80
N VAL A 159 -2.03 3.93 -9.01
CA VAL A 159 -3.07 3.46 -9.94
C VAL A 159 -2.90 1.98 -10.28
N GLU A 160 -1.66 1.51 -10.40
CA GLU A 160 -1.34 0.12 -10.71
C GLU A 160 -1.88 -0.85 -9.65
N VAL A 161 -1.81 -0.46 -8.36
CA VAL A 161 -2.34 -1.27 -7.26
C VAL A 161 -3.87 -1.27 -7.28
N LYS A 162 -4.49 -0.12 -7.61
CA LYS A 162 -5.96 -0.04 -7.77
C LYS A 162 -6.47 -0.93 -8.89
N LEU A 163 -5.74 -1.03 -10.00
CA LEU A 163 -6.10 -1.93 -11.10
C LEU A 163 -6.10 -3.40 -10.65
N ILE A 164 -5.13 -3.81 -9.82
CA ILE A 164 -5.14 -5.15 -9.23
C ILE A 164 -6.37 -5.34 -8.34
N PHE A 165 -6.73 -4.37 -7.51
CA PHE A 165 -7.94 -4.48 -6.68
C PHE A 165 -9.21 -4.66 -7.51
N ILE A 166 -9.32 -3.98 -8.64
CA ILE A 166 -10.46 -4.14 -9.56
C ILE A 166 -10.49 -5.57 -10.12
N GLU A 167 -9.36 -6.11 -10.56
CA GLU A 167 -9.28 -7.48 -11.08
C GLU A 167 -9.58 -8.53 -10.00
N LEU A 168 -9.07 -8.37 -8.78
CA LEU A 168 -9.36 -9.26 -7.65
C LEU A 168 -10.86 -9.23 -7.27
N GLN A 169 -11.54 -8.11 -7.50
CA GLN A 169 -12.96 -7.94 -7.18
C GLN A 169 -13.91 -8.29 -8.33
N LYS A 170 -13.40 -8.79 -9.46
CA LYS A 170 -14.19 -9.09 -10.65
C LYS A 170 -15.31 -10.09 -10.37
N GLU A 171 -16.51 -9.71 -10.79
CA GLU A 171 -17.70 -10.58 -10.73
C GLU A 171 -17.62 -11.71 -11.76
N ASN A 172 -18.34 -12.81 -11.51
CA ASN A 172 -18.36 -14.01 -12.34
C ASN A 172 -17.00 -14.73 -12.43
N SER A 173 -16.31 -14.85 -11.30
CA SER A 173 -15.13 -15.71 -11.17
C SER A 173 -15.39 -16.85 -10.20
N ILE A 174 -14.50 -17.85 -10.17
CA ILE A 174 -14.55 -18.94 -9.19
C ILE A 174 -14.52 -18.44 -7.73
N PHE A 175 -14.04 -17.21 -7.51
CA PHE A 175 -14.00 -16.54 -6.22
C PHE A 175 -15.29 -15.78 -5.86
N THR A 176 -16.12 -15.43 -6.86
CA THR A 176 -17.22 -14.46 -6.66
C THR A 176 -18.62 -15.00 -6.94
N ASP A 177 -18.78 -16.06 -7.74
CA ASP A 177 -20.10 -16.62 -8.06
C ASP A 177 -20.20 -18.13 -7.84
N ASN A 178 -20.09 -18.53 -6.58
CA ASN A 178 -20.21 -19.92 -6.16
C ASN A 178 -21.52 -20.57 -6.68
N SER A 179 -22.63 -19.82 -6.74
CA SER A 179 -23.93 -20.36 -7.16
C SER A 179 -24.00 -20.75 -8.64
N LEU A 180 -23.53 -19.87 -9.53
CA LEU A 180 -23.45 -20.10 -10.97
C LEU A 180 -22.50 -21.25 -11.26
N TYR A 181 -21.33 -21.21 -10.64
CA TYR A 181 -20.28 -22.15 -10.89
C TYR A 181 -20.65 -23.54 -10.37
N ARG A 182 -21.20 -23.67 -9.15
CA ARG A 182 -21.75 -24.94 -8.62
C ARG A 182 -22.80 -25.57 -9.54
N LYS A 183 -23.63 -24.75 -10.21
CA LYS A 183 -24.59 -25.22 -11.21
C LYS A 183 -23.90 -25.74 -12.49
N ILE A 184 -22.98 -24.96 -13.06
CA ILE A 184 -22.17 -25.35 -14.23
C ILE A 184 -21.39 -26.64 -13.95
N TYR A 185 -20.91 -26.84 -12.71
CA TYR A 185 -20.14 -28.02 -12.31
C TYR A 185 -20.99 -29.25 -12.08
N ASN A 186 -22.22 -29.10 -11.57
CA ASN A 186 -23.15 -30.23 -11.48
C ASN A 186 -23.45 -30.80 -12.88
N GLU A 187 -23.41 -29.96 -13.91
CA GLU A 187 -23.66 -30.31 -15.31
C GLU A 187 -22.41 -30.85 -16.05
N ASP A 188 -21.18 -30.44 -15.68
CA ASP A 188 -19.93 -30.88 -16.34
C ASP A 188 -18.82 -31.25 -15.34
N ILE A 189 -18.53 -32.56 -15.23
CA ILE A 189 -17.50 -33.12 -14.33
C ILE A 189 -16.10 -32.61 -14.69
N ASN A 190 -15.81 -32.33 -15.96
CA ASN A 190 -14.47 -31.88 -16.38
C ASN A 190 -14.15 -30.46 -15.89
N LYS A 191 -15.18 -29.67 -15.56
CA LYS A 191 -15.04 -28.32 -15.00
C LYS A 191 -14.87 -28.29 -13.48
N ARG A 192 -14.97 -29.44 -12.80
CA ARG A 192 -14.82 -29.59 -11.34
C ARG A 192 -13.37 -29.58 -10.86
N SER A 193 -12.40 -29.68 -11.76
CA SER A 193 -10.99 -29.65 -11.39
C SER A 193 -10.47 -28.22 -11.28
N ILE A 194 -9.59 -27.95 -10.31
CA ILE A 194 -8.79 -26.71 -10.25
C ILE A 194 -8.06 -26.45 -11.57
N LYS A 195 -7.65 -27.51 -12.29
CA LYS A 195 -7.00 -27.40 -13.60
C LYS A 195 -7.83 -26.62 -14.61
N ALA A 196 -9.16 -26.77 -14.58
CA ALA A 196 -10.05 -26.08 -15.51
C ALA A 196 -10.01 -24.55 -15.32
N HIS A 197 -9.64 -24.07 -14.13
CA HIS A 197 -9.62 -22.65 -13.74
C HIS A 197 -8.22 -22.18 -13.39
N ILE A 198 -7.20 -22.90 -13.85
CA ILE A 198 -5.84 -22.72 -13.39
C ILE A 198 -5.29 -21.32 -13.67
N ASN A 199 -5.65 -20.75 -14.81
CA ASN A 199 -5.19 -19.43 -15.20
C ASN A 199 -5.73 -18.37 -14.25
N ASP A 200 -7.02 -18.47 -13.92
CA ASP A 200 -7.72 -17.50 -13.07
C ASP A 200 -7.22 -17.63 -11.63
N ILE A 201 -7.16 -18.85 -11.11
CA ILE A 201 -6.67 -19.11 -9.75
C ILE A 201 -5.21 -18.66 -9.62
N TYR A 202 -4.33 -19.09 -10.52
CA TYR A 202 -2.93 -18.72 -10.45
C TYR A 202 -2.72 -17.21 -10.55
N SER A 203 -3.39 -16.55 -11.50
CA SER A 203 -3.26 -15.11 -11.69
C SER A 203 -3.74 -14.33 -10.48
N HIS A 204 -4.85 -14.75 -9.86
CA HIS A 204 -5.39 -14.14 -8.64
C HIS A 204 -4.41 -14.29 -7.47
N LEU A 205 -3.94 -15.51 -7.22
CA LEU A 205 -3.00 -15.79 -6.13
C LEU A 205 -1.66 -15.08 -6.32
N SER A 206 -1.08 -15.11 -7.52
CA SER A 206 0.16 -14.39 -7.83
C SER A 206 -0.01 -12.89 -7.62
N SER A 207 -1.15 -12.33 -8.05
CA SER A 207 -1.43 -10.90 -7.87
C SER A 207 -1.47 -10.51 -6.39
N LEU A 208 -2.06 -11.35 -5.52
CA LEU A 208 -2.03 -11.14 -4.07
C LEU A 208 -0.63 -11.21 -3.49
N VAL A 209 0.19 -12.18 -3.91
CA VAL A 209 1.55 -12.37 -3.39
C VAL A 209 2.48 -11.21 -3.77
N GLU A 210 2.32 -10.69 -4.98
CA GLU A 210 3.17 -9.65 -5.56
C GLU A 210 2.72 -8.21 -5.21
N ILE A 211 1.52 -8.04 -4.64
CA ILE A 211 0.90 -6.72 -4.46
C ILE A 211 1.71 -5.77 -3.56
N THR A 212 2.33 -6.30 -2.50
CA THR A 212 3.16 -5.53 -1.59
C THR A 212 4.43 -5.04 -2.28
N ASP A 213 5.03 -5.89 -3.12
CA ASP A 213 6.24 -5.55 -3.87
C ASP A 213 5.94 -4.51 -4.96
N LEU A 214 4.79 -4.63 -5.62
CA LEU A 214 4.30 -3.63 -6.56
C LEU A 214 4.10 -2.28 -5.86
N TYR A 215 3.39 -2.25 -4.73
CA TYR A 215 3.18 -1.02 -3.95
C TYR A 215 4.49 -0.36 -3.54
N ASN A 216 5.46 -1.15 -3.04
CA ASN A 216 6.77 -0.64 -2.65
C ASN A 216 7.59 -0.09 -3.82
N LYS A 217 7.38 -0.61 -5.03
CA LYS A 217 8.05 -0.15 -6.26
C LYS A 217 7.44 1.16 -6.77
N THR A 218 6.11 1.26 -6.77
CA THR A 218 5.38 2.41 -7.34
C THR A 218 5.25 3.58 -6.36
N SER A 219 5.25 3.31 -5.04
CA SER A 219 5.17 4.36 -4.01
C SER A 219 6.52 5.08 -3.73
N LYS A 220 7.62 4.64 -4.35
CA LYS A 220 8.95 5.27 -4.22
C LYS A 220 9.20 6.40 -5.23
N ILE A 221 8.19 6.77 -6.01
CA ILE A 221 8.20 7.87 -7.00
C ILE A 221 7.63 9.12 -6.33
#